data_AF-A0A4U0F261-F1
#
_entry.id   AF-A0A4U0F261-F1
#
_cell.length_a   1.000
_cell.length_b   1.000
_cell.length_c   1.000
_cell.angle_alpha   90.00
_cell.angle_beta   90.00
_cell.angle_gamma   90.00
#
_symmetry.space_group_name_H-M   'P 1'
#
loop_
_entity.id
_entity.type
_entity.pdbx_description
1 polymer ?
#
loop_
_entity_poly.entity_id
_entity_poly.type
_entity_poly.pdbx_seq_one_letter_code
_entity_poly.pdbx_strand_id
1 'polypeptide(L)'
;MKVLLNGQVKESSEAVISVFDHGFLYGMGLFETFRTYQGKPWLLERHADRLADGCRMLGIQFDPDTNRLREGVTRLLTANGLSDAYIRWSVSAGSGPIGLPVEPYDAPMEIVYAKPLAADEPDSRPGKTLRRLSVRRSTPEGGVRLKSFHYMNNIVAKRELTSDGVGPGTEGLFLDNGGSVCEGIVGNVFWFNGDVLCTPSLETGALPGITRAFVMELAASGGWQVSEGRFSWNDLAAAEEIFLTGSVQEVVPVIGLEEEGGRPVRNLDVGSRTLQLMKGYRNCAERGESGGTCIL
;
A
#
# COMPACT_ATOMS: atom_id res chain seq x y z
N MET A 1 14.13 -15.72 -12.12
CA MET A 1 12.83 -15.39 -11.49
C MET A 1 11.89 -15.12 -12.63
N LYS A 2 10.71 -15.72 -12.61
CA LYS A 2 9.73 -15.55 -13.68
C LYS A 2 8.76 -14.42 -13.34
N VAL A 3 8.30 -13.72 -14.37
CA VAL A 3 7.29 -12.64 -14.29
C VAL A 3 6.15 -12.96 -15.25
N LEU A 4 4.97 -12.36 -15.03
CA LEU A 4 3.89 -12.37 -16.01
C LEU A 4 4.01 -11.11 -16.88
N LEU A 5 4.01 -11.25 -18.20
CA LEU A 5 3.95 -10.15 -19.16
C LEU A 5 2.79 -10.42 -20.12
N ASN A 6 1.77 -9.57 -20.12
CA ASN A 6 0.53 -9.73 -20.90
C ASN A 6 -0.05 -11.16 -20.83
N GLY A 7 -0.19 -11.68 -19.60
CA GLY A 7 -0.75 -13.01 -19.35
C GLY A 7 0.21 -14.19 -19.54
N GLN A 8 1.40 -13.98 -20.11
CA GLN A 8 2.41 -15.01 -20.36
C GLN A 8 3.49 -15.01 -19.29
N VAL A 9 3.86 -16.20 -18.80
CA VAL A 9 5.00 -16.35 -17.89
C VAL A 9 6.30 -16.31 -18.70
N LYS A 10 7.24 -15.45 -18.31
CA LYS A 10 8.55 -15.28 -18.94
C LYS A 10 9.66 -15.25 -17.91
N GLU A 11 10.89 -15.60 -18.31
CA GLU A 11 12.05 -15.25 -17.49
C GLU A 11 12.17 -13.73 -17.40
N SER A 12 12.53 -13.20 -16.23
CA SER A 12 12.59 -11.75 -16.02
C SER A 12 13.54 -11.04 -16.98
N SER A 13 14.59 -11.71 -17.44
CA SER A 13 15.54 -11.18 -18.44
C SER A 13 14.96 -11.08 -19.86
N GLU A 14 13.86 -11.78 -20.15
CA GLU A 14 13.19 -11.80 -21.45
C GLU A 14 11.93 -10.90 -21.46
N ALA A 15 11.52 -10.41 -20.29
CA ALA A 15 10.39 -9.52 -20.14
C ALA A 15 10.80 -8.07 -20.47
N VAL A 16 10.59 -7.67 -21.72
CA VAL A 16 10.92 -6.34 -22.23
C VAL A 16 9.66 -5.54 -22.56
N ILE A 17 9.75 -4.22 -22.38
CA ILE A 17 8.77 -3.24 -22.86
C ILE A 17 9.43 -2.31 -23.87
N SER A 18 8.62 -1.64 -24.68
CA SER A 18 9.11 -0.61 -25.59
C SER A 18 9.70 0.57 -24.83
N VAL A 19 10.77 1.16 -25.36
CA VAL A 19 11.27 2.46 -24.87
C VAL A 19 10.29 3.61 -25.15
N PHE A 20 9.29 3.39 -25.99
CA PHE A 20 8.18 4.30 -26.26
C PHE A 20 6.95 4.03 -25.40
N ASP A 21 7.05 3.16 -24.38
CA ASP A 21 5.96 2.95 -23.43
C ASP A 21 5.74 4.23 -22.60
N HIS A 22 4.51 4.74 -22.54
CA HIS A 22 4.18 5.97 -21.83
C HIS A 22 4.27 5.82 -20.30
N GLY A 23 4.21 4.59 -19.79
CA GLY A 23 4.58 4.26 -18.42
C GLY A 23 6.06 4.52 -18.15
N PHE A 24 6.94 4.26 -19.13
CA PHE A 24 8.36 4.58 -19.04
C PHE A 24 8.66 6.06 -19.28
N LEU A 25 8.08 6.65 -20.33
CA LEU A 25 8.35 8.05 -20.72
C LEU A 25 7.79 9.07 -19.72
N TYR A 26 6.58 8.83 -19.20
CA TYR A 26 5.80 9.84 -18.47
C TYR A 26 5.25 9.34 -17.13
N GLY A 27 5.52 8.09 -16.76
CA GLY A 27 4.91 7.48 -15.58
C GLY A 27 3.41 7.23 -15.74
N MET A 28 2.90 7.15 -16.99
CA MET A 28 1.49 6.83 -17.27
C MET A 28 1.25 5.34 -17.03
N GLY A 29 0.96 5.01 -15.80
CA GLY A 29 0.67 3.65 -15.39
C GLY A 29 0.29 3.56 -13.92
N LEU A 30 -0.34 2.45 -13.58
CA LEU A 30 -0.86 2.15 -12.26
C LEU A 30 -0.31 0.81 -11.79
N PHE A 31 -0.32 0.60 -10.49
CA PHE A 31 0.01 -0.69 -9.96
C PHE A 31 -0.80 -1.02 -8.71
N GLU A 32 -0.95 -2.30 -8.49
CA GLU A 32 -1.40 -2.87 -7.25
C GLU A 32 -0.31 -3.64 -6.54
N THR A 33 -0.49 -3.74 -5.24
CA THR A 33 0.37 -4.57 -4.40
C THR A 33 -0.50 -5.26 -3.38
N PHE A 34 -0.44 -6.58 -3.39
CA PHE A 34 -1.16 -7.45 -2.46
C PHE A 34 -0.29 -8.67 -2.16
N ARG A 35 -0.69 -9.43 -1.14
CA ARG A 35 -0.03 -10.69 -0.80
C ARG A 35 -0.97 -11.87 -1.00
N THR A 36 -0.38 -13.04 -1.05
CA THR A 36 -1.10 -14.31 -1.03
C THR A 36 -0.99 -14.96 0.35
N TYR A 37 -2.04 -15.70 0.71
CA TYR A 37 -2.10 -16.57 1.87
C TYR A 37 -2.48 -17.96 1.38
N GLN A 38 -1.60 -18.94 1.61
CA GLN A 38 -1.74 -20.30 1.11
C GLN A 38 -2.01 -20.32 -0.41
N GLY A 39 -1.30 -19.47 -1.17
CA GLY A 39 -1.45 -19.36 -2.62
C GLY A 39 -2.67 -18.57 -3.11
N LYS A 40 -3.52 -18.05 -2.21
CA LYS A 40 -4.72 -17.28 -2.57
C LYS A 40 -4.48 -15.78 -2.38
N PRO A 41 -4.69 -14.93 -3.40
CA PRO A 41 -4.57 -13.49 -3.25
C PRO A 41 -5.66 -12.93 -2.34
N TRP A 42 -5.29 -12.04 -1.43
CA TRP A 42 -6.22 -11.44 -0.47
C TRP A 42 -6.79 -10.10 -0.96
N LEU A 43 -8.09 -9.89 -0.77
CA LEU A 43 -8.85 -8.72 -1.23
C LEU A 43 -8.65 -8.41 -2.72
N LEU A 44 -8.48 -9.45 -3.56
CA LEU A 44 -8.14 -9.31 -4.97
C LEU A 44 -9.16 -8.46 -5.73
N GLU A 45 -10.45 -8.67 -5.47
CA GLU A 45 -11.55 -7.92 -6.06
C GLU A 45 -11.38 -6.41 -5.80
N ARG A 46 -11.14 -6.02 -4.54
CA ARG A 46 -10.94 -4.61 -4.17
C ARG A 46 -9.69 -4.00 -4.83
N HIS A 47 -8.62 -4.79 -4.93
CA HIS A 47 -7.42 -4.38 -5.65
C HIS A 47 -7.68 -4.19 -7.15
N ALA A 48 -8.42 -5.12 -7.77
CA ALA A 48 -8.80 -5.05 -9.18
C ALA A 48 -9.69 -3.83 -9.46
N ASP A 49 -10.68 -3.58 -8.60
CA ASP A 49 -11.59 -2.43 -8.72
C ASP A 49 -10.81 -1.11 -8.66
N ARG A 50 -9.93 -0.95 -7.66
CA ARG A 50 -9.11 0.28 -7.53
C ARG A 50 -8.18 0.49 -8.73
N LEU A 51 -7.60 -0.60 -9.26
CA LEU A 51 -6.77 -0.54 -10.46
C LEU A 51 -7.61 -0.11 -11.69
N ALA A 52 -8.80 -0.70 -11.87
CA ALA A 52 -9.72 -0.39 -12.95
C ALA A 52 -10.21 1.07 -12.88
N ASP A 53 -10.57 1.55 -11.68
CA ASP A 53 -10.97 2.93 -11.44
C ASP A 53 -9.86 3.91 -11.83
N GLY A 54 -8.63 3.64 -11.40
CA GLY A 54 -7.48 4.45 -11.78
C GLY A 54 -7.27 4.44 -13.30
N CYS A 55 -7.37 3.27 -13.95
CA CYS A 55 -7.20 3.15 -15.39
C CYS A 55 -8.25 3.97 -16.14
N ARG A 56 -9.53 3.90 -15.72
CA ARG A 56 -10.61 4.73 -16.26
C ARG A 56 -10.33 6.23 -16.12
N MET A 57 -9.85 6.67 -14.95
CA MET A 57 -9.50 8.09 -14.71
C MET A 57 -8.37 8.59 -15.63
N LEU A 58 -7.43 7.71 -16.00
CA LEU A 58 -6.30 8.04 -16.87
C LEU A 58 -6.57 7.77 -18.36
N GLY A 59 -7.76 7.30 -18.73
CA GLY A 59 -8.09 6.91 -20.11
C GLY A 59 -7.35 5.66 -20.59
N ILE A 60 -6.86 4.82 -19.68
CA ILE A 60 -6.22 3.54 -19.99
C ILE A 60 -7.30 2.47 -20.14
N GLN A 61 -7.42 1.86 -21.32
CA GLN A 61 -8.42 0.82 -21.62
C GLN A 61 -8.04 -0.51 -20.97
N PHE A 62 -8.28 -0.62 -19.68
CA PHE A 62 -8.01 -1.82 -18.89
C PHE A 62 -9.21 -2.15 -18.01
N ASP A 63 -9.85 -3.27 -18.30
CA ASP A 63 -10.96 -3.83 -17.51
C ASP A 63 -10.58 -5.21 -16.95
N PRO A 64 -10.21 -5.30 -15.66
CA PRO A 64 -9.71 -6.54 -15.09
C PRO A 64 -10.84 -7.55 -14.83
N ASP A 65 -10.80 -8.70 -15.52
CA ASP A 65 -11.48 -9.90 -15.04
C ASP A 65 -10.72 -10.49 -13.84
N THR A 66 -11.32 -10.41 -12.66
CA THR A 66 -10.75 -10.91 -11.41
C THR A 66 -10.44 -12.41 -11.45
N ASN A 67 -11.19 -13.22 -12.20
CA ASN A 67 -10.87 -14.64 -12.37
C ASN A 67 -9.57 -14.82 -13.18
N ARG A 68 -9.43 -14.09 -14.29
CA ARG A 68 -8.19 -14.05 -15.08
C ARG A 68 -7.00 -13.57 -14.24
N LEU A 69 -7.19 -12.56 -13.39
CA LEU A 69 -6.16 -12.09 -12.47
C LEU A 69 -5.72 -13.20 -11.51
N ARG A 70 -6.69 -13.87 -10.88
CA ARG A 70 -6.44 -14.97 -9.94
C ARG A 70 -5.66 -16.11 -10.61
N GLU A 71 -6.07 -16.54 -11.80
CA GLU A 71 -5.35 -17.54 -12.57
C GLU A 71 -3.94 -17.09 -12.95
N GLY A 72 -3.76 -15.82 -13.32
CA GLY A 72 -2.46 -15.23 -13.60
C GLY A 72 -1.52 -15.30 -12.38
N VAL A 73 -2.03 -14.96 -11.20
CA VAL A 73 -1.30 -15.12 -9.92
C VAL A 73 -0.94 -16.58 -9.70
N THR A 74 -1.90 -17.52 -9.81
CA THR A 74 -1.63 -18.95 -9.63
C THR A 74 -0.55 -19.46 -10.58
N ARG A 75 -0.63 -19.14 -11.88
CA ARG A 75 0.40 -19.52 -12.86
C ARG A 75 1.78 -18.98 -12.49
N LEU A 76 1.84 -17.72 -12.06
CA LEU A 76 3.10 -17.07 -11.68
C LEU A 76 3.72 -17.66 -10.40
N LEU A 77 2.88 -17.98 -9.41
CA LEU A 77 3.29 -18.66 -8.18
C LEU A 77 3.85 -20.05 -8.49
N THR A 78 3.13 -20.87 -9.24
CA THR A 78 3.58 -22.21 -9.65
C THR A 78 4.91 -22.14 -10.39
N ALA A 79 5.05 -21.21 -11.33
CA ALA A 79 6.26 -21.06 -12.13
C ALA A 79 7.50 -20.67 -11.30
N ASN A 80 7.30 -20.01 -10.16
CA ASN A 80 8.38 -19.62 -9.23
C ASN A 80 8.48 -20.54 -7.99
N GLY A 81 7.64 -21.56 -7.85
CA GLY A 81 7.61 -22.43 -6.67
C GLY A 81 7.22 -21.71 -5.37
N LEU A 82 6.27 -20.78 -5.44
CA LEU A 82 5.83 -19.94 -4.32
C LEU A 82 4.42 -20.32 -3.84
N SER A 83 4.14 -20.10 -2.55
CA SER A 83 2.79 -20.13 -1.96
C SER A 83 2.40 -18.75 -1.45
N ASP A 84 3.14 -18.26 -0.45
CA ASP A 84 2.95 -16.94 0.14
C ASP A 84 3.94 -15.97 -0.48
N ALA A 85 3.39 -14.99 -1.18
CA ALA A 85 4.16 -14.10 -2.02
C ALA A 85 3.64 -12.68 -1.95
N TYR A 86 4.58 -11.76 -2.08
CA TYR A 86 4.32 -10.41 -2.51
C TYR A 86 3.97 -10.47 -4.00
N ILE A 87 2.85 -9.87 -4.38
CA ILE A 87 2.45 -9.68 -5.78
C ILE A 87 2.42 -8.18 -6.08
N ARG A 88 3.08 -7.78 -7.18
CA ARG A 88 2.89 -6.45 -7.77
C ARG A 88 2.32 -6.61 -9.17
N TRP A 89 1.08 -6.18 -9.36
CA TRP A 89 0.44 -6.11 -10.68
C TRP A 89 0.56 -4.70 -11.21
N SER A 90 1.20 -4.50 -12.36
CA SER A 90 1.40 -3.17 -12.96
C SER A 90 0.73 -3.11 -14.32
N VAL A 91 0.09 -1.98 -14.62
CA VAL A 91 -0.52 -1.69 -15.93
C VAL A 91 0.06 -0.37 -16.42
N SER A 92 0.82 -0.38 -17.50
CA SER A 92 1.24 0.85 -18.19
C SER A 92 0.22 1.24 -19.25
N ALA A 93 0.26 2.51 -19.65
CA ALA A 93 -0.50 3.03 -20.78
C ALA A 93 -0.06 2.47 -22.14
N GLY A 94 1.01 1.67 -22.20
CA GLY A 94 1.50 1.07 -23.44
C GLY A 94 2.31 2.02 -24.32
N SER A 95 2.65 1.54 -25.52
CA SER A 95 3.49 2.28 -26.47
C SER A 95 2.71 3.32 -27.25
N GLY A 96 3.31 4.50 -27.43
CA GLY A 96 2.74 5.59 -28.23
C GLY A 96 3.80 6.55 -28.77
N PRO A 97 3.41 7.52 -29.60
CA PRO A 97 4.31 8.57 -30.06
C PRO A 97 4.75 9.47 -28.89
N ILE A 98 5.97 9.99 -28.95
CA ILE A 98 6.44 10.99 -27.99
C ILE A 98 5.52 12.22 -28.04
N GLY A 99 4.96 12.59 -26.88
CA GLY A 99 4.03 13.68 -26.73
C GLY A 99 3.00 13.41 -25.63
N LEU A 100 2.04 14.32 -25.48
CA LEU A 100 0.92 14.20 -24.56
C LEU A 100 -0.36 13.95 -25.38
N PRO A 101 -0.69 12.68 -25.69
CA PRO A 101 -1.88 12.36 -26.47
C PRO A 101 -3.15 12.70 -25.69
N VAL A 102 -4.24 12.96 -26.41
CA VAL A 102 -5.56 13.23 -25.83
C VAL A 102 -6.52 12.06 -26.01
N GLU A 103 -6.16 11.14 -26.90
CA GLU A 103 -6.88 9.91 -27.18
C GLU A 103 -6.69 8.89 -26.04
N PRO A 104 -7.66 7.99 -25.84
CA PRO A 104 -7.50 6.87 -24.92
C PRO A 104 -6.29 5.99 -25.24
N TYR A 105 -5.72 5.35 -24.21
CA TYR A 105 -4.68 4.36 -24.36
C TYR A 105 -5.29 2.96 -24.57
N ASP A 106 -5.31 2.51 -25.82
CA ASP A 106 -6.01 1.27 -26.23
C ASP A 106 -5.15 0.00 -26.15
N ALA A 107 -3.84 0.14 -25.88
CA ALA A 107 -2.89 -0.99 -25.86
C ALA A 107 -2.04 -1.03 -24.59
N PRO A 108 -2.66 -1.09 -23.38
CA PRO A 108 -1.91 -1.15 -22.14
C PRO A 108 -1.05 -2.41 -22.02
N MET A 109 0.04 -2.31 -21.25
CA MET A 109 0.90 -3.45 -20.94
C MET A 109 0.72 -3.87 -19.49
N GLU A 110 0.55 -5.17 -19.27
CA GLU A 110 0.46 -5.77 -17.94
C GLU A 110 1.77 -6.45 -17.55
N ILE A 111 2.31 -6.12 -16.38
CA ILE A 111 3.51 -6.74 -15.82
C ILE A 111 3.26 -7.15 -14.37
N VAL A 112 3.45 -8.43 -14.06
CA VAL A 112 3.23 -8.96 -12.71
C VAL A 112 4.51 -9.58 -12.16
N TYR A 113 4.89 -9.12 -10.98
CA TYR A 113 6.04 -9.62 -10.24
C TYR A 113 5.57 -10.42 -9.03
N ALA A 114 6.30 -11.49 -8.72
CA ALA A 114 6.12 -12.27 -7.50
C ALA A 114 7.45 -12.37 -6.75
N LYS A 115 7.43 -12.19 -5.42
CA LYS A 115 8.58 -12.42 -4.53
C LYS A 115 8.14 -13.24 -3.32
N PRO A 116 8.98 -14.15 -2.81
CA PRO A 116 8.65 -14.91 -1.60
C PRO A 116 8.43 -13.97 -0.42
N LEU A 117 7.49 -14.32 0.45
CA LEU A 117 7.38 -13.75 1.79
C LEU A 117 7.88 -14.77 2.81
N ALA A 118 8.61 -14.29 3.81
CA ALA A 118 8.96 -15.14 4.94
C ALA A 118 7.69 -15.47 5.72
N ALA A 119 7.62 -16.69 6.25
CA ALA A 119 6.59 -17.04 7.21
C ALA A 119 6.71 -16.11 8.42
N ASP A 120 5.58 -15.54 8.84
CA ASP A 120 5.53 -14.57 9.91
C ASP A 120 4.27 -14.75 10.75
N GLU A 121 4.43 -14.68 12.07
CA GLU A 121 3.33 -14.63 13.02
C GLU A 121 3.03 -13.16 13.34
N PRO A 122 1.80 -12.66 13.15
CA PRO A 122 1.45 -11.25 13.35
C PRO A 122 1.93 -10.73 14.71
N ASP A 123 1.64 -11.45 15.79
CA ASP A 123 2.00 -11.09 17.17
C ASP A 123 3.51 -10.95 17.41
N SER A 124 4.31 -11.60 16.57
CA SER A 124 5.77 -11.61 16.70
C SER A 124 6.45 -10.50 15.88
N ARG A 125 5.69 -9.74 15.09
CA ARG A 125 6.27 -8.73 14.21
C ARG A 125 6.96 -7.64 15.02
N PRO A 126 8.21 -7.29 14.68
CA PRO A 126 8.85 -6.14 15.29
C PRO A 126 8.06 -4.89 14.91
N GLY A 127 7.79 -4.07 15.93
CA GLY A 127 7.25 -2.74 15.70
C GLY A 127 8.24 -1.85 14.95
N LYS A 128 7.72 -0.77 14.37
CA LYS A 128 8.52 0.22 13.67
C LYS A 128 8.72 1.48 14.48
N THR A 129 9.83 2.16 14.25
CA THR A 129 9.98 3.58 14.61
C THR A 129 9.37 4.42 13.49
N LEU A 130 8.54 5.40 13.82
CA LEU A 130 7.93 6.32 12.87
C LEU A 130 8.59 7.69 12.99
N ARG A 131 9.28 8.10 11.92
CA ARG A 131 9.99 9.39 11.86
C ARG A 131 9.21 10.41 11.05
N ARG A 132 8.95 11.59 11.61
CA ARG A 132 8.40 12.72 10.84
C ARG A 132 9.39 13.15 9.76
N LEU A 133 8.92 13.17 8.51
CA LEU A 133 9.71 13.62 7.37
C LEU A 133 9.61 15.13 7.20
N SER A 134 10.70 15.73 6.75
CA SER A 134 10.75 17.10 6.22
C SER A 134 10.15 17.16 4.81
N VAL A 135 10.37 16.12 3.99
CA VAL A 135 9.73 15.98 2.68
C VAL A 135 8.22 15.86 2.89
N ARG A 136 7.46 16.74 2.24
CA ARG A 136 6.00 16.73 2.26
C ARG A 136 5.45 15.71 1.27
N ARG A 137 4.24 15.21 1.55
CA ARG A 137 3.51 14.42 0.56
C ARG A 137 3.19 15.31 -0.63
N SER A 138 3.40 14.78 -1.85
CA SER A 138 2.89 15.45 -3.05
C SER A 138 1.37 15.62 -2.96
N THR A 139 0.81 16.53 -3.74
CA THR A 139 -0.65 16.54 -3.97
C THR A 139 -1.04 15.31 -4.81
N PRO A 140 -2.28 14.82 -4.68
CA PRO A 140 -2.82 13.83 -5.60
C PRO A 140 -2.76 14.29 -7.07
N GLU A 141 -2.70 13.32 -7.99
CA GLU A 141 -2.69 13.54 -9.44
C GLU A 141 -4.05 14.07 -9.96
N GLY A 142 -5.12 13.87 -9.19
CA GLY A 142 -6.46 14.38 -9.45
C GLY A 142 -7.22 14.65 -8.15
N GLY A 143 -8.54 14.43 -8.13
CA GLY A 143 -9.34 14.60 -6.91
C GLY A 143 -9.02 13.60 -5.78
N VAL A 144 -8.47 12.44 -6.14
CA VAL A 144 -8.00 11.39 -5.21
C VAL A 144 -6.64 10.89 -5.68
N ARG A 145 -5.81 10.43 -4.73
CA ARG A 145 -4.48 9.89 -5.06
C ARG A 145 -4.62 8.55 -5.77
N LEU A 146 -3.91 8.42 -6.89
CA LEU A 146 -3.79 7.17 -7.62
C LEU A 146 -2.60 6.35 -7.11
N LYS A 147 -2.69 5.02 -7.19
CA LYS A 147 -1.53 4.13 -6.97
C LYS A 147 -0.72 4.01 -8.26
N SER A 148 -0.16 5.14 -8.69
CA SER A 148 0.46 5.33 -9.99
C SER A 148 1.97 5.01 -10.00
N PHE A 149 2.60 5.05 -11.17
CA PHE A 149 4.06 4.99 -11.30
C PHE A 149 4.75 6.25 -10.75
N HIS A 150 4.01 7.29 -10.30
CA HIS A 150 4.55 8.52 -9.71
C HIS A 150 5.01 8.31 -8.26
N TYR A 151 5.93 7.37 -8.05
CA TYR A 151 6.46 6.98 -6.74
C TYR A 151 7.74 7.75 -6.34
N MET A 152 8.13 8.77 -7.10
CA MET A 152 9.37 9.52 -6.87
C MET A 152 9.38 10.23 -5.51
N ASN A 153 8.25 10.82 -5.08
CA ASN A 153 8.11 11.44 -3.76
C ASN A 153 8.42 10.44 -2.63
N ASN A 154 7.93 9.19 -2.75
CA ASN A 154 8.19 8.12 -1.81
C ASN A 154 9.67 7.69 -1.81
N ILE A 155 10.33 7.66 -2.97
CA ILE A 155 11.77 7.37 -3.07
C ILE A 155 12.62 8.49 -2.44
N VAL A 156 12.27 9.76 -2.66
CA VAL A 156 12.95 10.91 -2.05
C VAL A 156 12.82 10.86 -0.53
N ALA A 157 11.62 10.60 -0.01
CA ALA A 157 11.41 10.39 1.42
C ALA A 157 12.20 9.21 1.98
N LYS A 158 12.31 8.09 1.23
CA LYS A 158 13.11 6.95 1.68
C LYS A 158 14.60 7.30 1.78
N ARG A 159 15.09 8.15 0.86
CA ARG A 159 16.48 8.65 0.88
C ARG A 159 16.75 9.57 2.07
N GLU A 160 15.79 10.44 2.40
CA GLU A 160 15.84 11.28 3.61
C GLU A 160 16.05 10.44 4.88
N LEU A 161 15.36 9.30 5.00
CA LEU A 161 15.63 8.40 6.13
C LEU A 161 17.07 7.88 6.11
N THR A 162 17.57 7.44 4.96
CA THR A 162 18.90 6.79 4.90
C THR A 162 20.08 7.75 5.14
N SER A 163 19.93 9.07 4.89
CA SER A 163 21.03 10.02 5.08
C SER A 163 21.46 10.20 6.54
N ASP A 164 20.60 9.82 7.48
CA ASP A 164 20.73 10.18 8.89
C ASP A 164 21.13 8.98 9.78
N GLY A 165 21.72 7.93 9.20
CA GLY A 165 22.15 6.75 9.96
C GLY A 165 20.99 5.95 10.59
N VAL A 166 19.84 5.93 9.92
CA VAL A 166 18.59 5.31 10.38
C VAL A 166 18.75 3.85 10.82
N GLY A 167 18.25 3.54 12.01
CA GLY A 167 18.15 2.18 12.52
C GLY A 167 17.20 1.31 11.68
N PRO A 168 17.45 -0.01 11.62
CA PRO A 168 16.55 -0.95 10.94
C PRO A 168 15.13 -0.83 11.53
N GLY A 169 14.10 -0.94 10.67
CA GLY A 169 12.71 -0.86 11.10
C GLY A 169 12.12 0.54 11.20
N THR A 170 12.83 1.59 10.78
CA THR A 170 12.26 2.94 10.71
C THR A 170 11.43 3.14 9.44
N GLU A 171 10.21 3.64 9.62
CA GLU A 171 9.32 4.15 8.57
C GLU A 171 9.21 5.67 8.66
N GLY A 172 9.12 6.33 7.51
CA GLY A 172 8.90 7.78 7.46
C GLY A 172 7.41 8.10 7.46
N LEU A 173 7.02 9.17 8.13
CA LEU A 173 5.67 9.73 8.10
C LEU A 173 5.67 11.04 7.31
N PHE A 174 4.87 11.05 6.25
CA PHE A 174 4.56 12.27 5.54
C PHE A 174 3.56 13.12 6.29
N LEU A 175 3.80 14.42 6.28
CA LEU A 175 2.77 15.43 6.44
C LEU A 175 2.35 15.98 5.07
N ASP A 176 1.12 16.45 4.96
CA ASP A 176 0.69 17.24 3.81
C ASP A 176 1.28 18.67 3.85
N ASN A 177 1.04 19.45 2.80
CA ASN A 177 1.55 20.81 2.70
C ASN A 177 0.93 21.78 3.73
N GLY A 178 -0.22 21.43 4.29
CA GLY A 178 -0.87 22.15 5.39
C GLY A 178 -0.36 21.77 6.77
N GLY A 179 0.58 20.83 6.87
CA GLY A 179 1.11 20.33 8.14
C GLY A 179 0.27 19.27 8.84
N SER A 180 -0.78 18.76 8.18
CA SER A 180 -1.58 17.64 8.69
C SER A 180 -0.86 16.32 8.45
N VAL A 181 -1.03 15.35 9.35
CA VAL A 181 -0.60 13.97 9.16
C VAL A 181 -1.25 13.39 7.91
N CYS A 182 -0.47 12.68 7.08
CA CYS A 182 -0.94 12.13 5.81
C CYS A 182 -0.86 10.60 5.75
N GLU A 183 0.34 10.04 5.60
CA GLU A 183 0.55 8.58 5.54
C GLU A 183 2.04 8.26 5.75
N GLY A 184 2.35 7.00 6.03
CA GLY A 184 3.73 6.52 5.95
C GLY A 184 4.24 6.43 4.51
N ILE A 185 5.54 6.22 4.30
CA ILE A 185 6.12 6.13 2.93
C ILE A 185 5.46 5.04 2.09
N VAL A 186 5.07 3.91 2.69
CA VAL A 186 4.46 2.77 1.98
C VAL A 186 3.24 2.17 2.68
N GLY A 187 2.56 2.95 3.52
CA GLY A 187 1.36 2.49 4.24
C GLY A 187 0.59 3.61 4.91
N ASN A 188 -0.70 3.40 5.17
CA ASN A 188 -1.51 4.38 5.90
C ASN A 188 -1.22 4.30 7.40
N VAL A 189 -1.46 5.39 8.13
CA VAL A 189 -1.25 5.47 9.58
C VAL A 189 -2.58 5.57 10.33
N PHE A 190 -2.61 4.96 11.50
CA PHE A 190 -3.73 4.95 12.43
C PHE A 190 -3.23 5.12 13.85
N TRP A 191 -4.10 5.62 14.72
CA TRP A 191 -3.83 5.66 16.15
C TRP A 191 -5.12 5.70 16.97
N PHE A 192 -5.03 5.33 18.24
CA PHE A 192 -6.14 5.44 19.18
C PHE A 192 -6.02 6.75 20.00
N ASN A 193 -7.13 7.48 20.07
CA ASN A 193 -7.34 8.60 20.99
C ASN A 193 -8.55 8.29 21.88
N GLY A 194 -8.30 7.83 23.10
CA GLY A 194 -9.34 7.14 23.88
C GLY A 194 -9.87 5.94 23.12
N ASP A 195 -11.20 5.80 23.00
CA ASP A 195 -11.86 4.69 22.30
C ASP A 195 -12.10 4.94 20.80
N VAL A 196 -11.54 6.02 20.25
CA VAL A 196 -11.71 6.39 18.83
C VAL A 196 -10.45 6.01 18.05
N LEU A 197 -10.64 5.21 16.99
CA LEU A 197 -9.61 4.91 16.01
C LEU A 197 -9.53 6.05 14.98
N CYS A 198 -8.45 6.81 15.02
CA CYS A 198 -8.22 7.95 14.14
C CYS A 198 -7.34 7.56 12.95
N THR A 199 -7.61 8.15 11.78
CA THR A 199 -6.74 8.08 10.59
C THR A 199 -6.89 9.32 9.73
N PRO A 200 -5.86 9.74 8.97
CA PRO A 200 -5.97 10.90 8.09
C PRO A 200 -7.06 10.73 7.03
N SER A 201 -7.83 11.78 6.79
CA SER A 201 -8.77 11.88 5.67
C SER A 201 -8.04 11.80 4.33
N LEU A 202 -8.70 11.28 3.29
CA LEU A 202 -8.14 11.25 1.93
C LEU A 202 -7.84 12.66 1.37
N GLU A 203 -8.47 13.70 1.92
CA GLU A 203 -8.18 15.10 1.58
C GLU A 203 -6.76 15.56 1.96
N THR A 204 -6.06 14.84 2.84
CA THR A 204 -4.63 15.11 3.12
C THR A 204 -3.72 14.59 2.00
N GLY A 205 -4.30 13.96 0.97
CA GLY A 205 -3.57 13.32 -0.11
C GLY A 205 -3.06 11.92 0.22
N ALA A 206 -3.58 11.29 1.29
CA ALA A 206 -3.29 9.89 1.61
C ALA A 206 -3.86 8.97 0.52
N LEU A 207 -3.19 7.85 0.26
CA LEU A 207 -3.72 6.84 -0.66
C LEU A 207 -4.96 6.17 -0.03
N PRO A 208 -6.07 5.97 -0.77
CA PRO A 208 -7.19 5.15 -0.32
C PRO A 208 -6.78 3.67 -0.25
N GLY A 209 -6.09 3.30 0.82
CA GLY A 209 -5.54 1.95 1.03
C GLY A 209 -6.63 0.88 1.16
N ILE A 210 -6.46 -0.25 0.49
CA ILE A 210 -7.37 -1.40 0.64
C ILE A 210 -7.30 -1.98 2.05
N THR A 211 -6.09 -2.15 2.60
CA THR A 211 -5.89 -2.56 4.00
C THR A 211 -6.45 -1.52 4.97
N ARG A 212 -6.30 -0.22 4.67
CA ARG A 212 -6.89 0.87 5.46
C ARG A 212 -8.42 0.72 5.55
N ALA A 213 -9.09 0.58 4.40
CA ALA A 213 -10.54 0.39 4.35
C ALA A 213 -10.98 -0.85 5.15
N PHE A 214 -10.30 -1.99 4.94
CA PHE A 214 -10.61 -3.22 5.64
C PHE A 214 -10.37 -3.13 7.16
N VAL A 215 -9.32 -2.43 7.62
CA VAL A 215 -9.06 -2.19 9.04
C VAL A 215 -10.14 -1.32 9.68
N MET A 216 -10.67 -0.32 8.96
CA MET A 216 -11.79 0.50 9.45
C MET A 216 -13.08 -0.34 9.57
N GLU A 217 -13.37 -1.21 8.60
CA GLU A 217 -14.48 -2.16 8.68
C GLU A 217 -14.34 -3.11 9.88
N LEU A 218 -13.13 -3.66 10.05
CA LEU A 218 -12.80 -4.57 11.14
C LEU A 218 -12.92 -3.87 12.51
N ALA A 219 -12.42 -2.64 12.63
CA ALA A 219 -12.55 -1.84 13.85
C ALA A 219 -14.02 -1.54 14.20
N ALA A 220 -14.84 -1.18 13.19
CA ALA A 220 -16.26 -0.97 13.38
C ALA A 220 -16.99 -2.24 13.83
N SER A 221 -16.61 -3.41 13.29
CA SER A 221 -17.16 -4.71 13.72
C SER A 221 -16.82 -5.05 15.19
N GLY A 222 -15.67 -4.58 15.67
CA GLY A 222 -15.24 -4.69 17.06
C GLY A 222 -15.83 -3.64 18.00
N GLY A 223 -16.71 -2.76 17.49
CA GLY A 223 -17.38 -1.72 18.28
C GLY A 223 -16.60 -0.43 18.47
N TRP A 224 -15.46 -0.24 17.79
CA TRP A 224 -14.72 1.02 17.85
C TRP A 224 -15.26 2.05 16.86
N GLN A 225 -15.33 3.30 17.32
CA GLN A 225 -15.61 4.43 16.44
C GLN A 225 -14.40 4.74 15.58
N VAL A 226 -14.61 5.01 14.30
CA VAL A 226 -13.56 5.43 13.37
C VAL A 226 -13.73 6.90 13.04
N SER A 227 -12.66 7.67 13.16
CA SER A 227 -12.60 9.10 12.85
C SER A 227 -11.61 9.35 11.72
N GLU A 228 -12.13 9.73 10.55
CA GLU A 228 -11.34 10.19 9.41
C GLU A 228 -11.31 11.72 9.42
N GLY A 229 -10.11 12.33 9.46
CA GLY A 229 -10.00 13.77 9.64
C GLY A 229 -8.62 14.36 9.35
N ARG A 230 -8.49 15.66 9.61
CA ARG A 230 -7.18 16.35 9.59
C ARG A 230 -6.65 16.42 11.00
N PHE A 231 -5.44 15.92 11.19
CA PHE A 231 -4.80 15.81 12.49
C PHE A 231 -3.39 16.36 12.41
N SER A 232 -2.94 17.00 13.48
CA SER A 232 -1.57 17.49 13.60
C SER A 232 -0.60 16.36 14.00
N TRP A 233 0.69 16.61 13.82
CA TRP A 233 1.73 15.73 14.37
C TRP A 233 1.59 15.54 15.89
N ASN A 234 1.17 16.59 16.61
CA ASN A 234 1.03 16.53 18.06
C ASN A 234 -0.13 15.63 18.49
N ASP A 235 -1.23 15.59 17.72
CA ASP A 235 -2.36 14.68 17.99
C ASP A 235 -1.91 13.22 17.89
N LEU A 236 -1.13 12.89 16.86
CA LEU A 236 -0.56 11.55 16.68
C LEU A 236 0.49 11.25 17.77
N ALA A 237 1.35 12.20 18.12
CA ALA A 237 2.40 11.99 19.12
C ALA A 237 1.86 11.80 20.55
N ALA A 238 0.68 12.33 20.84
CA ALA A 238 -0.03 12.16 22.11
C ALA A 238 -0.75 10.81 22.21
N ALA A 239 -0.92 10.07 21.11
CA ALA A 239 -1.68 8.83 21.08
C ALA A 239 -1.11 7.72 21.99
N GLU A 240 -1.96 6.80 22.38
CA GLU A 240 -1.59 5.64 23.22
C GLU A 240 -1.02 4.50 22.39
N GLU A 241 -1.65 4.25 21.24
CA GLU A 241 -1.31 3.18 20.31
C GLU A 241 -1.28 3.76 18.90
N ILE A 242 -0.24 3.42 18.14
CA ILE A 242 -0.06 3.87 16.76
C ILE A 242 0.31 2.65 15.93
N PHE A 243 -0.24 2.55 14.73
CA PHE A 243 0.12 1.48 13.81
C PHE A 243 0.04 1.94 12.35
N LEU A 244 0.75 1.22 11.50
CA LEU A 244 0.73 1.37 10.05
C LEU A 244 -0.08 0.24 9.43
N THR A 245 -0.62 0.49 8.24
CA THR A 245 -1.33 -0.51 7.46
C THR A 245 -0.80 -0.59 6.02
N GLY A 246 -0.70 -1.80 5.48
CA GLY A 246 -0.41 -2.03 4.07
C GLY A 246 -0.60 -3.48 3.65
N SER A 247 -0.82 -3.76 2.38
CA SER A 247 -1.26 -5.09 1.92
C SER A 247 -0.28 -6.23 2.20
N VAL A 248 1.01 -5.91 2.41
CA VAL A 248 2.07 -6.92 2.57
C VAL A 248 2.38 -7.14 4.05
N GLN A 249 2.63 -6.05 4.78
CA GLN A 249 2.98 -6.09 6.21
C GLN A 249 1.75 -6.06 7.12
N GLU A 250 0.56 -5.91 6.55
CA GLU A 250 -0.75 -5.89 7.23
C GLU A 250 -0.82 -4.73 8.21
N VAL A 251 -1.21 -5.00 9.45
CA VAL A 251 -1.13 -4.07 10.59
C VAL A 251 0.26 -4.22 11.23
N VAL A 252 0.98 -3.10 11.37
CA VAL A 252 2.34 -3.05 11.95
C VAL A 252 2.36 -2.02 13.07
N PRO A 253 2.65 -2.42 14.31
CA PRO A 253 2.68 -1.49 15.43
C PRO A 253 3.83 -0.51 15.31
N VAL A 254 3.64 0.71 15.82
CA VAL A 254 4.68 1.72 15.97
C VAL A 254 5.10 1.77 17.43
N ILE A 255 6.39 1.55 17.67
CA ILE A 255 7.00 1.44 19.02
C ILE A 255 7.91 2.62 19.38
N GLY A 256 8.09 3.55 18.44
CA GLY A 256 8.92 4.73 18.64
C GLY A 256 8.51 5.84 17.70
N LEU A 257 8.62 7.07 18.18
CA LEU A 257 8.40 8.29 17.40
C LEU A 257 9.67 9.11 17.38
N GLU A 258 10.00 9.62 16.20
CA GLU A 258 11.12 10.53 15.98
C GLU A 258 10.68 11.76 15.19
N GLU A 259 11.31 12.89 15.46
CA GLU A 259 11.24 14.05 14.57
C GLU A 259 12.28 13.96 13.45
N GLU A 260 12.28 14.98 12.60
CA GLU A 260 13.30 15.22 11.57
C GLU A 260 14.71 15.13 12.17
N GLY A 261 15.65 14.53 11.42
CA GLY A 261 17.01 14.25 11.90
C GLY A 261 17.12 13.11 12.92
N GLY A 262 16.03 12.38 13.19
CA GLY A 262 16.05 11.21 14.08
C GLY A 262 16.03 11.53 15.57
N ARG A 263 15.61 12.74 15.94
CA ARG A 263 15.49 13.12 17.35
C ARG A 263 14.35 12.32 18.00
N PRO A 264 14.60 11.54 19.07
CA PRO A 264 13.55 10.78 19.74
C PRO A 264 12.50 11.70 20.33
N VAL A 265 11.22 11.35 20.14
CA VAL A 265 10.07 12.00 20.77
C VAL A 265 9.55 11.14 21.91
N ARG A 266 9.28 9.87 21.63
CA ARG A 266 8.62 8.95 22.56
C ARG A 266 8.80 7.50 22.15
N ASN A 267 8.89 6.61 23.13
CA ASN A 267 8.73 5.16 22.92
C ASN A 267 7.29 4.75 23.27
N LEU A 268 6.78 3.75 22.56
CA LEU A 268 5.42 3.25 22.68
C LEU A 268 5.48 1.74 22.88
N ASP A 269 4.63 1.23 23.76
CA ASP A 269 4.37 -0.20 23.86
C ASP A 269 3.35 -0.61 22.80
N VAL A 270 3.42 -1.88 22.37
CA VAL A 270 2.38 -2.44 21.51
C VAL A 270 1.13 -2.68 22.34
N GLY A 271 0.10 -1.87 22.14
CA GLY A 271 -1.13 -1.97 22.91
C GLY A 271 -2.07 -3.09 22.44
N SER A 272 -3.01 -3.43 23.31
CA SER A 272 -3.91 -4.59 23.13
C SER A 272 -4.86 -4.44 21.95
N ARG A 273 -5.32 -3.21 21.65
CA ARG A 273 -6.23 -2.94 20.52
C ARG A 273 -5.53 -3.16 19.19
N THR A 274 -4.28 -2.71 19.08
CA THR A 274 -3.42 -2.96 17.92
C THR A 274 -3.16 -4.46 17.73
N LEU A 275 -2.83 -5.19 18.80
CA LEU A 275 -2.69 -6.66 18.74
C LEU A 275 -3.98 -7.35 18.30
N GLN A 276 -5.13 -6.89 18.78
CA GLN A 276 -6.42 -7.44 18.37
C GLN A 276 -6.67 -7.21 16.87
N LEU A 277 -6.38 -6.02 16.34
CA LEU A 277 -6.46 -5.73 14.90
C LEU A 277 -5.47 -6.57 14.07
N MET A 278 -4.25 -6.79 14.57
CA MET A 278 -3.26 -7.64 13.91
C MET A 278 -3.76 -9.08 13.76
N LYS A 279 -4.30 -9.66 14.84
CA LYS A 279 -4.89 -11.01 14.84
C LYS A 279 -6.13 -11.10 13.98
N GLY A 280 -7.07 -10.16 14.16
CA GLY A 280 -8.33 -10.12 13.43
C GLY A 280 -8.08 -10.04 11.92
N TYR A 281 -7.17 -9.16 11.50
CA TYR A 281 -6.79 -9.04 10.10
C TYR A 281 -6.23 -10.36 9.55
N ARG A 282 -5.25 -10.96 10.25
CA ARG A 282 -4.62 -12.19 9.79
C ARG A 282 -5.61 -13.35 9.70
N ASN A 283 -6.45 -13.52 10.72
CA ASN A 283 -7.46 -14.58 10.76
C ASN A 283 -8.43 -14.47 9.57
N CYS A 284 -8.93 -13.27 9.28
CA CYS A 284 -9.83 -13.07 8.14
C CYS A 284 -9.13 -13.34 6.81
N ALA A 285 -7.86 -12.92 6.67
CA ALA A 285 -7.09 -13.16 5.47
C ALA A 285 -6.84 -14.66 5.20
N GLU A 286 -6.50 -15.43 6.23
CA GLU A 286 -6.28 -16.88 6.12
C GLU A 286 -7.57 -17.66 5.84
N ARG A 287 -8.71 -17.19 6.37
CA ARG A 287 -10.03 -17.80 6.12
C ARG A 287 -10.66 -17.38 4.81
N GLY A 288 -10.18 -16.30 4.18
CA GLY A 288 -10.81 -15.75 2.98
C GLY A 288 -12.09 -14.94 3.27
N GLU A 289 -12.28 -14.48 4.51
CA GLU A 289 -13.49 -13.80 4.98
C GLU A 289 -13.41 -12.29 4.73
N SER A 290 -13.81 -11.83 3.55
CA SER A 290 -13.86 -10.39 3.23
C SER A 290 -15.28 -9.82 3.33
N GLY A 291 -15.43 -8.60 3.86
CA GLY A 291 -16.75 -7.98 4.10
C GLY A 291 -17.31 -8.29 5.50
N GLY A 292 -18.60 -8.01 5.72
CA GLY A 292 -19.28 -8.05 7.04
C GLY A 292 -19.36 -9.42 7.73
N THR A 293 -18.69 -10.45 7.21
CA THR A 293 -18.50 -11.76 7.86
C THR A 293 -17.25 -11.82 8.73
N CYS A 294 -16.31 -10.88 8.56
CA CYS A 294 -15.12 -10.75 9.39
C CYS A 294 -15.49 -9.99 10.68
N ILE A 295 -15.22 -10.59 11.84
CA ILE A 295 -15.52 -10.03 13.16
C ILE A 295 -14.23 -10.06 14.00
N LEU A 296 -14.00 -8.97 14.72
CA LEU A 296 -12.87 -8.76 15.62
C LEU A 296 -12.97 -9.55 16.94
#